data_AF-A0A2N6PUZ2-F1
#
_entry.id   AF-A0A2N6PUZ2-F1
#
_cell.length_a   1.000
_cell.length_b   1.000
_cell.length_c   1.000
_cell.angle_alpha   90.00
_cell.angle_beta   90.00
_cell.angle_gamma   90.00
#
_symmetry.space_group_name_H-M   'P 1'
#
loop_
_entity.id
_entity.type
_entity.pdbx_description
1 polymer ?
#
loop_
_entity_poly.entity_id
_entity_poly.type
_entity_poly.pdbx_seq_one_letter_code
_entity_poly.pdbx_strand_id
1 'polypeptide(L)' 'MSTKTLALWVAYGTNGVVGSIRHDENGYVVTMAGADAAAGTYPSLASAKGALHARMLPGSAWPRFQEH' A
#
# COMPACT_ATOMS: atom_id res chain seq x y z
N MET A 1 -18.93 19.18 7.77
CA MET A 1 -17.68 18.39 7.83
C MET A 1 -17.95 17.07 7.15
N SER A 2 -17.37 16.83 5.97
CA SER A 2 -17.57 15.61 5.21
C SER A 2 -16.44 14.66 5.54
N THR A 3 -16.70 13.63 6.34
CA THR A 3 -15.73 12.56 6.58
C THR A 3 -15.57 11.80 5.26
N LYS A 4 -14.57 12.15 4.44
CA LYS A 4 -14.17 11.30 3.31
C LYS A 4 -13.54 10.06 3.92
N THR A 5 -14.28 8.96 3.96
CA THR A 5 -13.72 7.65 4.27
C THR A 5 -12.67 7.34 3.20
N LEU A 6 -11.41 7.57 3.56
CA LEU A 6 -10.26 7.24 2.72
C LEU A 6 -10.10 5.73 2.72
N ALA A 7 -10.24 5.09 1.54
CA ALA A 7 -10.09 3.65 1.42
C ALA A 7 -8.66 3.21 1.77
N LEU A 8 -8.53 2.09 2.48
CA LEU A 8 -7.25 1.52 2.91
C LEU A 8 -7.13 0.09 2.41
N TRP A 9 -6.01 -0.25 1.78
CA TRP A 9 -5.65 -1.62 1.44
C TRP A 9 -4.42 -2.04 2.23
N VAL A 10 -4.51 -3.15 2.95
CA VAL A 10 -3.38 -3.76 3.66
C VAL A 10 -2.79 -4.86 2.79
N ALA A 11 -1.47 -4.85 2.62
CA ALA A 11 -0.73 -5.84 1.86
C ALA A 11 -0.18 -6.93 2.79
N TYR A 12 -0.64 -8.16 2.61
CA TYR A 12 -0.23 -9.34 3.35
C TYR A 12 0.72 -10.20 2.51
N GLY A 13 1.97 -10.29 2.95
CA GLY A 13 2.93 -11.26 2.45
C GLY A 13 2.89 -12.56 3.25
N THR A 14 3.80 -13.48 2.93
CA THR A 14 3.89 -14.81 3.55
C THR A 14 4.01 -14.77 5.07
N ASN A 15 4.72 -13.79 5.62
CA ASN A 15 5.02 -13.68 7.05
C ASN A 15 4.19 -12.59 7.77
N GLY A 16 3.18 -12.02 7.11
CA GLY A 16 2.31 -10.98 7.70
C GLY A 16 2.22 -9.71 6.86
N VAL A 17 1.93 -8.58 7.50
CA VAL A 17 1.77 -7.29 6.82
C VAL A 17 3.11 -6.77 6.33
N VAL A 18 3.18 -6.48 5.03
CA VAL A 18 4.38 -5.93 4.37
C VAL A 18 4.23 -4.45 4.01
N GLY A 19 3.00 -3.93 4.06
CA GLY A 19 2.72 -2.52 3.87
C GLY A 19 1.23 -2.24 3.76
N SER A 20 0.91 -0.99 3.48
CA SER A 20 -0.44 -0.51 3.26
C SER A 20 -0.48 0.53 2.15
N ILE A 21 -1.65 0.68 1.54
CA ILE A 21 -1.95 1.67 0.51
C ILE A 21 -3.16 2.44 0.99
N ARG A 22 -3.04 3.75 1.17
CA ARG A 22 -4.16 4.63 1.52
C ARG A 22 -4.58 5.43 0.28
N HIS A 23 -5.87 5.46 -0.01
CA HIS A 23 -6.42 6.43 -0.96
C HIS A 23 -6.51 7.78 -0.27
N ASP A 24 -6.01 8.82 -0.92
CA ASP A 24 -6.13 10.21 -0.51
C ASP A 24 -6.62 11.05 -1.71
N GLU A 25 -6.98 12.31 -1.51
CA GLU A 25 -7.40 13.21 -2.58
C GLU A 25 -6.37 13.37 -3.70
N ASN A 26 -5.09 13.19 -3.39
CA ASN A 26 -3.99 13.29 -4.34
C ASN A 26 -3.56 11.93 -4.97
N GLY A 27 -4.22 10.82 -4.61
CA GLY A 27 -3.96 9.48 -5.18
C GLY A 27 -3.75 8.39 -4.14
N TYR A 28 -2.85 7.45 -4.44
CA TYR A 28 -2.62 6.24 -3.62
C TYR A 28 -1.26 6.31 -2.94
N VAL A 29 -1.28 6.52 -1.63
CA VAL A 29 -0.09 6.62 -0.79
C VAL A 29 0.33 5.24 -0.30
N VAL A 30 1.51 4.79 -0.68
CA VAL A 30 2.09 3.52 -0.23
C VAL A 30 2.92 3.76 1.03
N THR A 31 2.78 2.91 2.03
CA THR A 31 3.62 2.90 3.24
C THR A 31 4.07 1.48 3.52
N MET A 32 5.38 1.25 3.67
CA MET A 32 5.92 -0.07 3.96
C MET A 32 5.76 -0.40 5.45
N ALA A 33 5.62 -1.68 5.78
CA ALA A 33 5.60 -2.09 7.18
C ALA A 33 6.94 -1.74 7.86
N GLY A 34 6.86 -1.09 9.02
CA GLY A 34 8.04 -0.62 9.76
C GLY A 34 8.69 0.66 9.21
N ALA A 35 8.15 1.26 8.15
CA ALA A 35 8.59 2.57 7.69
C ALA A 35 7.80 3.69 8.39
N ASP A 36 8.51 4.73 8.82
CA ASP A 36 7.90 5.92 9.44
C ASP A 36 7.27 6.86 8.40
N ALA A 37 7.78 6.82 7.16
CA ALA A 37 7.35 7.67 6.06
C ALA A 37 6.73 6.87 4.90
N ALA A 38 5.89 7.56 4.13
CA ALA A 38 5.34 7.02 2.90
C ALA A 38 6.45 6.67 1.90
N ALA A 39 6.30 5.52 1.27
CA ALA A 39 7.11 5.05 0.16
C ALA A 39 6.97 5.94 -1.09
N GLY A 40 5.79 6.53 -1.28
CA GLY A 40 5.46 7.39 -2.41
C GLY A 40 3.96 7.45 -2.65
N THR A 41 3.55 8.40 -3.48
CA THR A 41 2.15 8.59 -3.91
C THR A 41 2.04 8.27 -5.39
N TYR A 42 1.04 7.48 -5.75
CA TYR A 42 0.84 6.98 -7.11
C TYR A 42 -0.55 7.37 -7.64
N PRO A 43 -0.70 7.62 -8.95
CA PRO A 43 -1.97 8.05 -9.53
C PRO A 43 -3.03 6.94 -9.57
N SER A 44 -2.63 5.67 -9.41
CA SER A 44 -3.55 4.53 -9.48
C SER A 44 -3.20 3.44 -8.45
N LEU A 45 -4.22 2.68 -8.04
CA LEU A 45 -4.06 1.55 -7.14
C LEU A 45 -3.14 0.48 -7.73
N ALA A 46 -3.20 0.23 -9.04
CA ALA A 46 -2.35 -0.75 -9.71
C ALA A 46 -0.87 -0.36 -9.64
N SER A 47 -0.55 0.92 -9.90
CA SER A 47 0.81 1.45 -9.76
C SER A 47 1.30 1.36 -8.32
N ALA A 48 0.44 1.69 -7.34
CA ALA A 48 0.76 1.57 -5.92
C ALA A 48 1.04 0.12 -5.49
N LYS A 49 0.23 -0.84 -5.95
CA LYS A 49 0.42 -2.28 -5.69
C LYS A 49 1.75 -2.79 -6.26
N GLY A 50 2.07 -2.42 -7.50
CA GLY A 50 3.34 -2.76 -8.14
C GLY A 50 4.55 -2.14 -7.43
N ALA A 51 4.45 -0.87 -7.04
CA ALA A 51 5.51 -0.20 -6.29
C ALA A 51 5.76 -0.82 -4.91
N LEU A 52 4.68 -1.22 -4.20
CA LEU A 52 4.80 -1.93 -2.93
C LEU A 52 5.51 -3.27 -3.13
N HIS A 53 5.13 -4.05 -4.15
CA HIS A 53 5.77 -5.34 -4.45
C HIS A 53 7.24 -5.18 -4.85
N ALA A 54 7.56 -4.18 -5.67
CA ALA A 54 8.94 -3.88 -6.08
C ALA A 54 9.86 -3.49 -4.90
N ARG A 55 9.27 -3.01 -3.79
CA ARG A 55 9.99 -2.66 -2.54
C ARG A 55 10.10 -3.83 -1.56
N MET A 56 9.47 -4.97 -1.85
CA MET A 56 9.64 -6.18 -1.05
C MET A 56 10.99 -6.84 -1.35
N LEU A 57 11.40 -7.80 -0.52
CA LEU A 57 12.62 -8.55 -0.75
C LEU A 57 12.58 -9.27 -2.11
N PRO A 58 13.69 -9.31 -2.86
CA PRO A 58 13.77 -10.05 -4.13
C PRO A 58 13.30 -11.50 -3.96
N GLY A 59 12.47 -11.98 -4.88
CA GLY A 59 11.86 -13.31 -4.81
C GLY A 59 10.62 -13.41 -3.92
N SER A 60 10.19 -12.32 -3.27
CA SER A 60 8.92 -12.31 -2.55
C SER A 60 7.74 -12.53 -3.50
N ALA A 61 6.82 -13.41 -3.10
CA ALA A 61 5.55 -13.58 -3.78
C ALA A 61 4.72 -12.28 -3.76
N TRP A 62 3.80 -12.17 -4.72
CA TRP A 62 2.87 -11.05 -4.76
C TRP A 62 2.01 -11.04 -3.49
N PRO A 63 1.93 -9.92 -2.76
CA PRO A 63 1.16 -9.86 -1.53
C PRO A 63 -0.34 -9.83 -1.84
N ARG A 64 -1.15 -10.37 -0.91
CA ARG A 64 -2.60 -10.27 -0.96
C ARG A 64 -3.02 -8.90 -0.43
N PHE A 65 -3.72 -8.13 -1.26
CA PHE A 65 -4.25 -6.83 -0.86
C PHE A 65 -5.68 -7.00 -0.36
N GLN A 66 -5.97 -6.55 0.86
CA GLN A 66 -7.32 -6.57 1.43
C GLN A 66 -7.75 -5.16 1.81
N GLU A 67 -8.94 -4.76 1.36
CA GLU A 67 -9.57 -3.50 1.73
C GLU A 67 -10.09 -3.56 3.18
N HIS A 68 -9.98 -2.44 3.90
CA HIS A 68 -10.44 -2.28 5.28
C HIS A 68 -11.18 -0.96 5.48
#